data_AF-A0A2E0K333-F1
#
_entry.id   AF-A0A2E0K333-F1
#
_cell.length_a   1.000
_cell.length_b   1.000
_cell.length_c   1.000
_cell.angle_alpha   90.00
_cell.angle_beta   90.00
_cell.angle_gamma   90.00
#
_symmetry.space_group_name_H-M   'P 1'
#
loop_
_entity.id
_entity.type
_entity.pdbx_description
1 polymer ?
#
loop_
_entity_poly.entity_id
_entity_poly.type
_entity_poly.pdbx_seq_one_letter_code
_entity_poly.pdbx_strand_id
1 'polypeptide(L)'
;HQLVGLADEVPGLHNIHVQIADSGGEITFLHTIAEGPCDDSYGVQVAGLAGLPTPVVERARDLLLFLESQAQGARAGEGGVPMQRETGQSSLFGWGRTPPTRIVEKESEIEGRLSEVDPDMLSPRDAMDLIYELRSMLKESHEWLEE
;
A
#
# COMPACT_ATOMS: atom_id res chain seq x y z
N HIS A 1 1.87 -13.49 -12.05
CA HIS A 1 2.94 -14.47 -11.73
C HIS A 1 2.52 -15.93 -11.87
N GLN A 2 1.43 -16.41 -11.28
CA GLN A 2 1.13 -17.87 -11.23
C GLN A 2 0.98 -18.55 -12.61
N LEU A 3 0.52 -17.82 -13.62
CA LEU A 3 0.32 -18.35 -14.98
C LEU A 3 1.55 -18.21 -15.88
N VAL A 4 2.61 -17.55 -15.42
CA VAL A 4 3.82 -17.28 -16.23
C VAL A 4 4.45 -18.58 -16.73
N GLY A 5 4.57 -19.59 -15.86
CA GLY A 5 5.18 -20.89 -16.21
C GLY A 5 4.36 -21.71 -17.22
N LEU A 6 3.09 -21.37 -17.46
CA LEU A 6 2.27 -22.09 -18.43
C LEU A 6 2.77 -21.92 -19.86
N ALA A 7 3.49 -20.82 -20.15
CA ALA A 7 4.08 -20.57 -21.46
C ALA A 7 5.10 -21.65 -21.86
N ASP A 8 5.71 -22.34 -20.89
CA ASP A 8 6.66 -23.42 -21.14
C ASP A 8 5.95 -24.76 -21.42
N GLU A 9 4.70 -24.90 -21.01
CA GLU A 9 3.92 -26.14 -21.12
C GLU A 9 3.01 -26.17 -22.36
N VAL A 10 2.52 -25.00 -22.80
CA VAL A 10 1.51 -24.90 -23.87
C VAL A 10 2.13 -24.30 -25.14
N PRO A 11 2.25 -25.08 -26.24
CA PRO A 11 2.77 -24.57 -27.50
C PRO A 11 1.95 -23.38 -28.02
N GLY A 12 2.64 -22.29 -28.36
CA GLY A 12 2.01 -21.06 -28.89
C GLY A 12 1.53 -20.08 -27.81
N LEU A 13 1.74 -20.38 -26.53
CA LEU A 13 1.51 -19.42 -25.44
C LEU A 13 2.78 -18.60 -25.19
N HIS A 14 2.64 -17.28 -25.12
CA HIS A 14 3.76 -16.37 -24.89
C HIS A 14 3.42 -15.38 -23.78
N ASN A 15 4.38 -15.13 -22.89
CA ASN A 15 4.25 -14.07 -21.89
C ASN A 15 4.61 -12.72 -22.51
N ILE A 16 3.81 -11.71 -22.21
CA ILE A 16 4.07 -10.29 -22.49
C ILE A 16 3.68 -9.48 -21.26
N HIS A 17 4.31 -8.32 -21.07
CA HIS A 17 3.99 -7.42 -19.98
C HIS A 17 4.11 -5.95 -20.41
N VAL A 18 3.60 -5.04 -19.57
CA VAL A 18 3.75 -3.59 -19.77
C VAL A 18 4.92 -3.11 -18.94
N GLN A 19 5.82 -2.35 -19.55
CA GLN A 19 7.00 -1.82 -18.88
C GLN A 19 6.66 -0.69 -17.89
N ILE A 20 7.40 -0.68 -16.79
CA ILE A 20 7.31 0.31 -15.72
C ILE A 20 8.73 0.79 -15.41
N ALA A 21 8.89 2.10 -15.21
CA ALA A 21 10.10 2.68 -14.67
C ALA A 21 9.88 3.01 -13.19
N ASP A 22 10.78 2.54 -12.32
CA ASP A 22 10.82 2.88 -10.90
C ASP A 22 11.99 3.83 -10.65
N SER A 23 11.72 4.97 -10.02
CA SER A 23 12.74 5.92 -9.59
C SER A 23 12.39 6.47 -8.22
N GLY A 24 13.13 6.02 -7.20
CA GLY A 24 13.00 6.57 -5.84
C GLY A 24 11.65 6.34 -5.18
N GLY A 25 10.91 5.29 -5.57
CA GLY A 25 9.58 4.99 -5.03
C GLY A 25 8.42 5.59 -5.82
N GLU A 26 8.72 6.34 -6.89
CA GLU A 26 7.73 6.80 -7.86
C GLU A 26 7.73 5.86 -9.09
N ILE A 27 6.55 5.34 -9.43
CA ILE A 27 6.37 4.45 -10.58
C ILE A 27 5.79 5.22 -11.77
N THR A 28 6.42 5.07 -12.93
CA THR A 28 5.93 5.61 -14.20
C THR A 28 5.57 4.48 -15.15
N PHE A 29 4.30 4.46 -15.59
CA PHE A 29 3.84 3.51 -16.61
C PHE A 29 4.32 3.96 -17.99
N LEU A 30 5.20 3.15 -18.62
CA LEU A 30 5.77 3.48 -19.93
C LEU A 30 4.80 3.20 -21.09
N HIS A 31 3.64 2.58 -20.81
CA HIS A 31 2.64 2.13 -21.78
C HIS A 31 3.23 1.35 -22.97
N THR A 32 4.38 0.72 -22.76
CA THR A 32 5.13 -0.01 -23.77
C THR A 32 5.06 -1.49 -23.44
N ILE A 33 4.74 -2.32 -24.43
CA ILE A 33 4.65 -3.77 -24.27
C ILE A 33 6.04 -4.37 -24.51
N ALA A 34 6.45 -5.29 -23.65
CA ALA A 34 7.67 -6.08 -23.78
C ALA A 34 7.38 -7.57 -23.73
N GLU A 35 8.23 -8.34 -24.42
CA GLU A 35 8.17 -9.80 -24.38
C GLU A 35 8.70 -10.34 -23.04
N GLY A 36 8.21 -11.50 -22.65
CA GLY A 36 8.60 -12.19 -21.43
C GLY A 36 7.70 -11.88 -20.23
N PRO A 37 7.92 -12.59 -19.11
CA PRO A 37 7.18 -12.37 -17.89
C PRO A 37 7.55 -11.02 -17.25
N CYS A 38 6.68 -10.56 -16.35
CA CYS A 38 6.99 -9.44 -15.48
C CYS A 38 7.77 -9.95 -14.25
N ASP A 39 8.85 -9.26 -13.90
CA ASP A 39 9.72 -9.64 -12.77
C ASP A 39 9.11 -9.25 -11.42
N ASP A 40 8.45 -8.09 -11.34
CA ASP A 40 8.00 -7.48 -10.09
C ASP A 40 6.48 -7.17 -10.05
N SER A 41 5.91 -7.22 -8.85
CA SER A 41 4.51 -6.85 -8.60
C SER A 41 4.40 -5.48 -7.94
N TYR A 42 3.87 -4.49 -8.66
CA TYR A 42 3.75 -3.09 -8.18
C TYR A 42 2.44 -2.78 -7.44
N GLY A 43 1.71 -3.80 -6.98
CA GLY A 43 0.35 -3.62 -6.43
C GLY A 43 0.30 -2.71 -5.18
N VAL A 44 1.31 -2.80 -4.31
CA VAL A 44 1.38 -1.98 -3.09
C VAL A 44 1.75 -0.53 -3.44
N GLN A 45 2.62 -0.33 -4.42
CA GLN A 45 3.02 0.97 -4.94
C GLN A 45 1.83 1.68 -5.61
N VAL A 46 1.06 0.95 -6.44
CA VAL A 46 -0.17 1.46 -7.06
C VAL A 46 -1.23 1.81 -6.02
N ALA A 47 -1.36 1.03 -4.94
CA ALA A 47 -2.27 1.35 -3.84
C ALA A 47 -1.91 2.67 -3.14
N GLY A 48 -0.61 2.93 -2.97
CA GLY A 48 -0.12 4.23 -2.49
C GLY A 48 -0.51 5.38 -3.42
N LEU A 49 -0.30 5.23 -4.73
CA LEU A 49 -0.70 6.23 -5.73
C LEU A 49 -2.22 6.44 -5.79
N ALA A 50 -3.00 5.41 -5.49
CA ALA A 50 -4.46 5.48 -5.44
C ALA A 50 -4.99 6.22 -4.19
N GLY A 51 -4.11 6.66 -3.28
CA GLY A 51 -4.47 7.41 -2.08
C GLY A 51 -5.00 6.53 -0.95
N LEU A 52 -4.61 5.25 -0.89
CA LEU A 52 -4.92 4.44 0.28
C LEU A 52 -4.20 5.00 1.52
N PRO A 53 -4.78 4.86 2.74
CA PRO A 53 -4.16 5.36 3.95
C PRO A 53 -2.75 4.82 4.17
N THR A 54 -1.81 5.69 4.57
CA THR A 54 -0.40 5.35 4.80
C THR A 54 -0.22 4.10 5.67
N PRO A 55 -0.93 3.93 6.81
CA PRO A 55 -0.76 2.74 7.66
C PRO A 55 -1.15 1.43 6.96
N VAL A 56 -2.08 1.49 6.00
CA VAL A 56 -2.49 0.32 5.22
C VAL A 56 -1.41 -0.06 4.22
N VAL A 57 -0.86 0.93 3.52
CA VAL A 57 0.19 0.72 2.51
C VAL A 57 1.47 0.23 3.17
N GLU A 58 1.89 0.81 4.30
CA GLU A 58 3.05 0.38 5.07
C GLU A 58 2.91 -1.08 5.53
N ARG A 59 1.78 -1.42 6.15
CA ARG A 59 1.52 -2.80 6.57
C ARG A 59 1.52 -3.78 5.39
N ALA A 60 0.98 -3.38 4.24
CA ALA A 60 1.00 -4.20 3.04
C ALA A 60 2.44 -4.42 2.53
N ARG A 61 3.32 -3.43 2.62
CA ARG A 61 4.76 -3.57 2.31
C ARG A 61 5.45 -4.56 3.25
N ASP A 62 5.22 -4.45 4.56
CA ASP A 62 5.81 -5.36 5.54
C ASP A 62 5.40 -6.81 5.30
N LEU A 63 4.11 -7.03 5.00
CA LEU A 63 3.58 -8.35 4.66
C LEU A 63 4.16 -8.88 3.35
N LEU A 64 4.35 -8.01 2.35
CA LEU A 64 4.98 -8.39 1.08
C LEU A 64 6.41 -8.89 1.31
N LEU A 65 7.23 -8.11 2.02
CA LEU A 65 8.60 -8.49 2.37
C LEU A 65 8.65 -9.82 3.13
N PHE A 66 7.74 -10.01 4.08
CA PHE A 66 7.62 -11.27 4.81
C PHE A 66 7.31 -12.45 3.88
N LEU A 67 6.31 -12.31 3.00
CA LEU A 67 5.92 -13.38 2.08
C LEU A 67 7.01 -13.70 1.04
N GLU A 68 7.71 -12.68 0.53
CA GLU A 68 8.83 -12.85 -0.40
C GLU A 68 10.02 -13.56 0.27
N SER A 69 10.31 -13.21 1.53
CA SER A 69 11.37 -13.87 2.30
C SER A 69 11.10 -15.36 2.54
N GLN A 70 9.82 -15.72 2.73
CA GLN A 70 9.40 -17.12 2.94
C GLN A 70 9.28 -17.90 1.62
N ALA A 71 9.10 -17.21 0.50
CA ALA A 71 9.04 -17.84 -0.81
C ALA A 71 10.42 -18.23 -1.38
N GLN A 72 11.52 -18.01 -0.65
CA GLN A 72 12.92 -18.27 -1.06
C GLN A 72 13.15 -18.06 -2.57
N GLY A 73 13.14 -16.80 -3.01
CA GLY A 73 13.59 -16.47 -4.37
C GLY A 73 12.73 -17.02 -5.50
N ALA A 74 11.46 -17.37 -5.25
CA ALA A 74 10.51 -17.73 -6.29
C ALA A 74 10.18 -16.52 -7.18
N ARG A 75 11.08 -16.22 -8.13
CA ARG A 75 10.87 -15.27 -9.23
C ARG A 75 9.97 -15.88 -10.28
N ALA A 76 9.24 -15.02 -11.00
CA ALA A 76 8.38 -15.49 -12.10
C ALA A 76 9.24 -16.20 -13.16
N GLY A 77 8.99 -17.48 -13.40
CA GLY A 77 9.66 -18.23 -14.47
C GLY A 77 11.02 -18.86 -14.09
N GLU A 78 11.51 -18.71 -12.86
CA GLU A 78 12.63 -19.54 -12.39
C GLU A 78 12.11 -20.83 -11.74
N GLY A 79 12.70 -21.96 -12.14
CA GLY A 79 12.30 -23.33 -11.78
C GLY A 79 12.39 -23.60 -10.27
N GLY A 80 11.35 -23.19 -9.56
CA GLY A 80 11.26 -23.29 -8.11
C GLY A 80 9.86 -22.90 -7.65
N VAL A 81 8.82 -23.52 -8.20
CA VAL A 81 7.50 -23.46 -7.57
C VAL A 81 7.61 -24.28 -6.28
N PRO A 82 7.49 -23.70 -5.07
CA PRO A 82 7.52 -24.50 -3.86
C PRO A 82 6.29 -25.40 -3.88
N MET A 83 6.52 -26.68 -4.18
CA MET A 83 5.46 -27.69 -4.35
C MET A 83 4.75 -28.02 -3.03
N GLN A 84 5.33 -27.57 -1.92
CA GLN A 84 4.77 -27.68 -0.58
C GLN A 84 5.19 -26.45 0.23
N ARG A 85 4.21 -25.65 0.66
CA ARG A 85 4.43 -24.71 1.76
C ARG A 85 4.47 -25.55 3.03
N GLU A 86 5.65 -25.67 3.66
CA GLU A 86 5.76 -26.38 4.94
C GLU A 86 4.78 -25.75 5.95
N THR A 87 3.97 -26.64 6.49
CA THR A 87 2.98 -26.50 7.56
C THR A 87 2.98 -25.16 8.32
N GLY A 88 1.83 -24.46 8.26
CA GLY A 88 1.53 -23.31 9.12
C GLY A 88 0.84 -22.14 8.42
N GLN A 89 0.82 -22.12 7.09
CA GLN A 89 0.26 -20.99 6.35
C GLN A 89 -1.17 -21.24 5.90
N SER A 90 -2.07 -20.41 6.45
CA SER A 90 -3.40 -20.17 5.90
C SER A 90 -3.27 -19.86 4.42
N SER A 91 -3.98 -20.61 3.57
CA SER A 91 -4.17 -20.28 2.16
C SER A 91 -4.56 -18.80 2.00
N LEU A 92 -4.38 -18.20 0.82
CA LEU A 92 -4.92 -16.87 0.47
C LEU A 92 -6.41 -16.73 0.83
N PHE A 93 -7.13 -17.86 0.89
CA PHE A 93 -8.53 -18.00 1.31
C PHE A 93 -8.78 -18.11 2.83
N GLY A 94 -7.74 -18.31 3.64
CA GLY A 94 -7.80 -18.42 5.11
C GLY A 94 -7.46 -17.14 5.86
N TRP A 95 -6.92 -16.12 5.18
CA TRP A 95 -6.48 -14.86 5.80
C TRP A 95 -7.65 -13.95 6.26
N GLY A 96 -8.90 -14.26 5.85
CA GLY A 96 -10.10 -13.54 6.29
C GLY A 96 -10.60 -13.89 7.70
N ARG A 97 -9.88 -14.71 8.47
CA ARG A 97 -10.30 -15.15 9.82
C ARG A 97 -9.69 -14.38 10.98
N THR A 98 -8.72 -13.52 10.72
CA THR A 98 -8.24 -12.56 11.73
C THR A 98 -9.27 -11.43 11.78
N PRO A 99 -9.81 -11.05 12.96
CA PRO A 99 -10.63 -9.86 13.04
C PRO A 99 -9.82 -8.71 12.43
N PRO A 100 -10.43 -7.81 11.64
CA PRO A 100 -9.73 -6.63 11.17
C PRO A 100 -9.13 -5.98 12.40
N THR A 101 -7.81 -5.82 12.37
CA THR A 101 -7.10 -5.04 13.39
C THR A 101 -7.73 -3.67 13.25
N ARG A 102 -8.53 -3.29 14.25
CA ARG A 102 -9.25 -2.02 14.25
C ARG A 102 -8.17 -0.97 14.07
N ILE A 103 -8.14 -0.35 12.89
CA ILE A 103 -7.29 0.79 12.64
C ILE A 103 -7.83 1.81 13.63
N VAL A 104 -7.10 2.02 14.72
CA VAL A 104 -7.36 3.15 15.59
C VAL A 104 -6.91 4.31 14.74
N GLU A 105 -7.87 4.94 14.06
CA GLU A 105 -7.65 6.28 13.52
C GLU A 105 -7.08 7.07 14.68
N LYS A 106 -5.79 7.42 14.57
CA LYS A 106 -5.13 8.24 15.55
C LYS A 106 -5.87 9.58 15.44
N GLU A 107 -6.82 9.82 16.34
CA GLU A 107 -7.64 11.03 16.35
C GLU A 107 -6.71 12.21 16.09
N SER A 108 -6.98 12.95 15.02
CA SER A 108 -6.16 14.11 14.70
C SER A 108 -6.26 15.05 15.90
N GLU A 109 -5.15 15.62 16.37
CA GLU A 109 -5.19 16.61 17.47
C GLU A 109 -6.19 17.75 17.17
N ILE A 110 -6.41 18.02 15.88
CA ILE A 110 -7.42 18.95 15.35
C ILE A 110 -8.85 18.45 15.65
N GLU A 111 -9.14 17.17 15.42
CA GLU A 111 -10.46 16.58 15.71
C GLU A 111 -10.76 16.59 17.21
N GLY A 112 -9.74 16.29 18.04
CA GLY A 112 -9.83 16.43 19.48
C GLY A 112 -10.17 17.87 19.88
N ARG A 113 -9.43 18.86 19.35
CA ARG A 113 -9.67 20.27 19.62
C ARG A 113 -11.06 20.73 19.18
N LEU A 114 -11.53 20.27 18.02
CA LEU A 114 -12.86 20.62 17.50
C LEU A 114 -13.99 20.05 18.35
N SER A 115 -13.79 18.86 18.93
CA SER A 115 -14.80 18.18 19.76
C SER A 115 -15.10 18.90 21.09
N GLU A 116 -14.13 19.69 21.58
CA GLU A 116 -14.24 20.44 22.84
C GLU A 116 -14.87 21.84 22.66
N VAL A 117 -15.05 22.29 21.42
CA VAL A 117 -15.53 23.63 21.11
C VAL A 117 -17.05 23.66 21.03
N ASP A 118 -17.66 24.56 21.78
CA ASP A 118 -19.08 24.92 21.63
C ASP A 118 -19.21 26.20 20.79
N PRO A 119 -19.66 26.11 19.52
CA PRO A 119 -19.75 27.27 18.62
C PRO A 119 -20.71 28.34 19.11
N ASP A 120 -21.75 27.95 19.86
CA ASP A 120 -22.80 28.87 20.30
C ASP A 120 -22.33 29.75 21.48
N MET A 121 -21.22 29.38 22.11
CA MET A 121 -20.63 30.08 23.26
C MET A 121 -19.42 30.95 22.88
N LEU A 122 -19.03 30.98 21.61
CA LEU A 122 -17.89 31.78 21.13
C LEU A 122 -18.31 33.20 20.76
N SER A 123 -17.49 34.18 21.12
CA SER A 123 -17.60 35.50 20.50
C SER A 123 -17.10 35.45 19.04
N PRO A 124 -17.53 36.38 18.16
CA PRO A 124 -17.02 36.44 16.80
C PRO A 124 -15.49 36.55 16.70
N ARG A 125 -14.85 37.13 17.72
CA ARG A 125 -13.39 37.24 17.79
C ARG A 125 -12.75 35.91 18.16
N ASP A 126 -13.27 35.23 19.17
CA ASP A 126 -12.74 33.93 19.62
C ASP A 126 -12.89 32.87 18.53
N ALA A 127 -14.01 32.90 17.79
CA ALA A 127 -14.22 32.03 16.64
C ALA A 127 -13.16 32.27 15.55
N MET A 128 -12.79 33.53 15.32
CA MET A 128 -11.75 33.86 14.34
C MET A 128 -10.36 33.41 14.82
N ASP A 129 -10.06 33.62 16.09
CA ASP A 129 -8.80 33.19 16.71
C ASP A 129 -8.64 31.65 16.67
N LEU A 130 -9.73 30.92 16.94
CA LEU A 130 -9.78 29.46 16.82
C LEU A 130 -9.50 28.96 15.39
N ILE A 131 -10.03 29.63 14.37
CA ILE A 131 -9.75 29.26 12.97
C ILE A 131 -8.26 29.44 12.64
N TYR A 132 -7.62 30.48 13.17
CA TYR A 132 -6.18 30.66 12.99
C TYR A 132 -5.35 29.60 13.73
N GLU A 133 -5.75 29.24 14.96
CA GLU A 133 -5.15 28.15 15.74
C GLU A 133 -5.20 26.82 14.96
N LEU A 134 -6.39 26.41 14.51
CA LEU A 134 -6.57 25.15 13.76
C LEU A 134 -5.77 25.14 12.46
N ARG A 135 -5.68 26.29 11.77
CA ARG A 135 -4.86 26.42 10.55
C ARG A 135 -3.36 26.25 10.84
N SER A 136 -2.88 26.70 12.00
CA SER A 136 -1.49 26.50 12.41
C SER A 136 -1.20 25.03 12.66
N MET A 137 -2.07 24.35 13.41
CA MET A 137 -1.96 22.90 13.69
C MET A 137 -1.98 22.07 12.39
N LEU A 138 -2.75 22.50 11.39
CA LEU A 138 -2.79 21.84 10.08
C LEU A 138 -1.50 22.03 9.27
N LYS A 139 -0.80 23.17 9.41
CA LYS A 139 0.51 23.37 8.77
C LYS A 139 1.61 22.56 9.46
N GLU A 140 1.65 22.57 10.79
CA GLU A 140 2.65 21.81 11.56
C GLU A 140 2.52 20.30 11.28
N SER A 141 1.30 19.79 11.09
CA SER A 141 1.09 18.39 10.69
C SER A 141 1.52 18.06 9.25
N HIS A 142 1.56 19.04 8.34
CA HIS A 142 2.00 18.86 6.96
C HIS A 142 3.50 19.15 6.75
N GLU A 143 4.14 19.97 7.60
CA GLU A 143 5.58 20.27 7.52
C GLU A 143 6.44 19.01 7.77
N TRP A 144 5.93 18.03 8.51
CA TRP A 144 6.59 16.73 8.73
C TRP A 144 6.47 15.74 7.57
N LEU A 145 5.71 16.06 6.50
CA LEU A 145 5.52 15.20 5.32
C LEU A 145 6.34 15.65 4.10
N GLU A 146 7.09 16.75 4.20
CA GLU A 146 7.88 17.34 3.10
C GLU A 146 9.41 17.19 3.24
N GLU A 147 9.93 16.50 4.28
CA GLU A 147 11.35 16.08 4.39
C GLU A 147 11.56 14.60 4.03
#